data_AF-V6Z4V6-F1
#
_entry.id   AF-V6Z4V6-F1
#
_cell.length_a   1.000
_cell.length_b   1.000
_cell.length_c   1.000
_cell.angle_alpha   90.00
_cell.angle_beta   90.00
_cell.angle_gamma   90.00
#
_symmetry.space_group_name_H-M   'P 1'
#
loop_
_entity.id
_entity.type
_entity.pdbx_description
1 polymer ?
#
loop_
_entity_poly.entity_id
_entity_poly.type
_entity_poly.pdbx_seq_one_letter_code
_entity_poly.pdbx_strand_id
1 'polypeptide(L)'
;MCQCLNIPRSSYYYKAVVPVSEAQLEEMVKRIFLDSKSRYGARKIKKCLEAQSLNLSRRRIRRIMKRLNLVSVYQKAAFKLEFINQENFRSLEELTLKTKDYVHWWNHHRIHSTLNYQTPMTKRAIV
;
A
#
# COMPACT_ATOMS: atom_id res chain seq x y z
N MET A 1 -12.13 -2.06 -43.72
CA MET A 1 -13.19 -1.35 -42.96
C MET A 1 -12.63 -0.13 -42.20
N CYS A 2 -12.04 -0.25 -41.01
CA CYS A 2 -11.63 0.93 -40.19
C CYS A 2 -10.60 1.86 -40.87
N GLN A 3 -9.66 1.30 -41.63
CA GLN A 3 -8.62 2.06 -42.35
C GLN A 3 -9.20 2.85 -43.54
N CYS A 4 -10.28 2.36 -44.15
CA CYS A 4 -11.00 3.04 -45.23
C CYS A 4 -11.88 4.19 -44.71
N LEU A 5 -12.31 4.11 -43.44
CA LEU A 5 -13.15 5.10 -42.77
C LEU A 5 -12.35 6.13 -41.96
N ASN A 6 -11.01 6.04 -41.97
CA ASN A 6 -10.10 6.89 -41.21
C ASN A 6 -10.40 6.94 -39.70
N ILE A 7 -10.86 5.82 -39.13
CA ILE A 7 -11.15 5.67 -37.69
C ILE A 7 -10.04 4.82 -37.04
N PRO A 8 -9.48 5.24 -35.88
CA PRO A 8 -8.57 4.41 -35.11
C PRO A 8 -9.21 3.06 -34.77
N ARG A 9 -8.50 1.95 -35.04
CA ARG A 9 -9.01 0.59 -34.75
C ARG A 9 -9.47 0.44 -33.29
N SER A 10 -8.78 1.09 -32.36
CA SER A 10 -9.13 1.12 -30.94
C SER A 10 -10.55 1.65 -30.70
N SER A 11 -10.95 2.72 -31.38
CA SER A 11 -12.29 3.30 -31.24
C SER A 11 -13.38 2.37 -31.76
N TYR A 12 -13.10 1.59 -32.80
CA TYR A 12 -14.08 0.66 -33.39
C TYR A 12 -14.24 -0.63 -32.56
N TYR A 13 -13.15 -1.19 -32.05
CA TYR A 13 -13.17 -2.45 -31.30
C TYR A 13 -13.41 -2.28 -29.80
N TYR A 14 -13.16 -1.09 -29.25
CA TYR A 14 -13.41 -0.84 -27.84
C TYR A 14 -14.90 -0.90 -27.54
N LYS A 15 -15.26 -1.79 -26.63
CA LYS A 15 -16.58 -1.81 -25.99
C LYS A 15 -16.36 -1.50 -24.52
N ALA A 16 -16.97 -0.41 -24.04
CA ALA A 16 -16.94 -0.07 -22.64
C ALA A 16 -17.58 -1.22 -21.83
N VAL A 17 -16.81 -1.81 -20.92
CA VAL A 17 -17.33 -2.81 -20.00
C VAL A 17 -18.03 -2.07 -18.87
N VAL A 18 -19.32 -2.37 -18.65
CA VAL A 18 -20.07 -1.81 -17.53
C VAL A 18 -19.40 -2.25 -16.23
N PRO A 19 -19.06 -1.33 -15.30
CA PRO A 19 -18.48 -1.72 -14.03
C PRO A 19 -19.49 -2.54 -13.24
N VAL A 20 -19.18 -3.80 -12.96
CA VAL A 20 -19.97 -4.63 -12.05
C VAL A 20 -19.89 -4.01 -10.66
N SER A 21 -21.04 -3.81 -10.01
CA SER A 21 -21.10 -3.27 -8.65
C SER A 21 -20.29 -4.17 -7.69
N GLU A 22 -19.21 -3.61 -7.12
CA GLU A 22 -18.34 -4.31 -6.16
C GLU A 22 -18.74 -4.03 -4.69
N ALA A 23 -19.89 -3.39 -4.45
CA ALA A 23 -20.26 -2.87 -3.12
C ALA A 23 -20.29 -3.96 -2.02
N GLN A 24 -20.87 -5.13 -2.31
CA GLN A 24 -20.95 -6.24 -1.36
C GLN A 24 -19.55 -6.78 -0.98
N LEU A 25 -18.65 -6.87 -1.97
CA LEU A 25 -17.27 -7.33 -1.76
C LEU A 25 -16.48 -6.34 -0.89
N GLU A 26 -16.67 -5.05 -1.11
CA GLU A 26 -16.06 -4.01 -0.30
C GLU A 26 -16.51 -4.07 1.15
N GLU A 27 -17.80 -4.26 1.38
CA GLU A 27 -18.37 -4.36 2.72
C GLU A 27 -17.84 -5.59 3.47
N MET A 28 -17.76 -6.74 2.80
CA MET A 28 -17.15 -7.95 3.37
C MET A 28 -15.68 -7.74 3.72
N VAL A 29 -14.90 -7.11 2.83
CA VAL A 29 -13.49 -6.82 3.09
C VAL A 29 -13.33 -5.86 4.27
N LYS A 30 -14.19 -4.83 4.37
CA LYS A 30 -14.21 -3.91 5.52
C LYS A 30 -14.51 -4.65 6.82
N ARG A 31 -15.53 -5.52 6.83
CA ARG A 31 -15.92 -6.30 8.01
C ARG A 31 -14.77 -7.16 8.50
N ILE A 32 -14.19 -8.00 7.64
CA ILE A 32 -13.05 -8.86 7.99
C ILE A 32 -11.85 -8.03 8.48
N PHE A 33 -11.61 -6.87 7.87
CA PHE A 33 -10.52 -6.00 8.27
C PHE A 33 -10.72 -5.42 9.68
N LEU A 34 -11.93 -4.94 9.99
CA LEU A 34 -12.31 -4.40 11.29
C LEU A 34 -12.32 -5.48 12.38
N ASP A 35 -12.87 -6.66 12.10
CA ASP A 35 -12.87 -7.81 13.02
C ASP A 35 -11.45 -8.22 13.40
N SER A 36 -10.52 -8.12 12.45
CA SER A 36 -9.10 -8.39 12.67
C SER A 36 -8.35 -7.27 13.41
N LYS A 37 -9.03 -6.20 13.83
CA LYS A 37 -8.43 -4.97 14.42
C LYS A 37 -7.33 -4.38 13.52
N SER A 38 -7.59 -4.30 12.21
CA SER A 38 -6.62 -3.80 11.21
C SER A 38 -5.33 -4.62 11.08
N ARG A 39 -5.28 -5.85 11.61
CA ARG A 39 -4.08 -6.70 11.55
C ARG A 39 -3.96 -7.39 10.20
N TYR A 40 -5.06 -7.71 9.54
CA TYR A 40 -5.02 -8.51 8.33
C TYR A 40 -4.74 -7.67 7.08
N GLY A 41 -3.79 -8.14 6.27
CA GLY A 41 -3.56 -7.64 4.92
C GLY A 41 -4.23 -8.53 3.87
N ALA A 42 -4.12 -8.16 2.59
CA ALA A 42 -4.77 -8.84 1.46
C ALA A 42 -4.51 -10.36 1.39
N ARG A 43 -3.37 -10.85 1.90
CA ARG A 43 -3.05 -12.29 1.95
C ARG A 43 -3.92 -13.05 2.96
N LYS A 44 -4.09 -12.49 4.16
CA LYS A 44 -4.90 -13.12 5.23
C LYS A 44 -6.39 -12.97 4.92
N ILE A 45 -6.80 -11.80 4.43
CA ILE A 45 -8.19 -11.56 4.00
C ILE A 45 -8.60 -12.54 2.89
N LYS A 46 -7.72 -12.84 1.93
CA LYS A 46 -7.99 -13.89 0.92
C LYS A 46 -8.29 -15.24 1.55
N LYS A 47 -7.48 -15.69 2.52
CA LYS A 47 -7.71 -16.96 3.21
C LYS A 47 -9.06 -16.98 3.95
N CYS A 48 -9.44 -15.86 4.58
CA CYS A 48 -10.75 -15.74 5.23
C CYS A 48 -11.91 -15.80 4.23
N LEU A 49 -11.74 -15.21 3.05
CA LEU A 49 -12.74 -15.25 1.97
C LEU A 49 -12.82 -16.63 1.32
N GLU A 50 -11.68 -17.33 1.16
CA GLU A 50 -11.64 -18.71 0.68
C GLU A 50 -12.38 -19.66 1.63
N ALA A 51 -12.28 -19.45 2.95
CA ALA A 51 -13.06 -20.19 3.94
C ALA A 51 -14.57 -19.93 3.85
N GLN A 52 -14.98 -18.80 3.26
CA GLN A 52 -16.36 -18.44 2.99
C GLN A 52 -16.77 -18.79 1.54
N SER A 53 -16.05 -19.71 0.89
CA SER A 53 -16.30 -20.19 -0.48
C SER A 53 -16.17 -19.13 -1.58
N LEU A 54 -15.52 -18.00 -1.32
CA LEU A 54 -15.26 -16.94 -2.29
C LEU A 54 -13.82 -16.98 -2.80
N ASN A 55 -13.62 -17.46 -4.03
CA ASN A 55 -12.31 -17.47 -4.66
C ASN A 55 -12.01 -16.14 -5.36
N LEU A 56 -11.33 -15.23 -4.66
CA LEU A 56 -10.96 -13.91 -5.16
C LEU A 56 -9.45 -13.79 -5.33
N SER A 57 -9.03 -13.10 -6.39
CA SER A 57 -7.61 -12.85 -6.63
C SER A 57 -7.03 -11.88 -5.58
N ARG A 58 -5.79 -12.15 -5.16
CA ARG A 58 -5.05 -11.25 -4.24
C ARG A 58 -4.94 -9.83 -4.77
N ARG A 59 -4.82 -9.67 -6.10
CA ARG A 59 -4.74 -8.35 -6.76
C ARG A 59 -6.05 -7.58 -6.65
N ARG A 60 -7.20 -8.25 -6.79
CA ARG A 60 -8.52 -7.62 -6.61
C ARG A 60 -8.72 -7.12 -5.19
N ILE A 61 -8.43 -7.96 -4.19
CA ILE A 61 -8.51 -7.57 -2.76
C ILE A 61 -7.58 -6.38 -2.47
N ARG A 62 -6.35 -6.38 -3.01
CA ARG A 62 -5.43 -5.24 -2.83
C ARG A 62 -5.97 -3.94 -3.44
N ARG A 63 -6.63 -3.99 -4.61
CA ARG A 63 -7.26 -2.81 -5.22
C ARG A 63 -8.39 -2.28 -4.35
N ILE A 64 -9.23 -3.16 -3.82
CA ILE A 64 -10.32 -2.80 -2.88
C ILE A 64 -9.73 -2.15 -1.62
N MET A 65 -8.74 -2.78 -0.98
CA MET A 65 -8.07 -2.21 0.20
C MET A 65 -7.45 -0.84 -0.08
N LYS A 66 -6.82 -0.67 -1.26
CA LYS A 66 -6.23 0.63 -1.66
C LYS A 66 -7.32 1.69 -1.86
N ARG A 67 -8.41 1.36 -2.54
CA ARG A 67 -9.53 2.28 -2.77
C ARG A 67 -10.19 2.72 -1.46
N LEU A 68 -10.26 1.83 -0.49
CA LEU A 68 -10.82 2.07 0.84
C LEU A 68 -9.81 2.59 1.87
N ASN A 69 -8.57 2.86 1.47
CA ASN A 69 -7.47 3.28 2.36
C ASN A 69 -7.23 2.34 3.57
N LEU A 70 -7.48 1.04 3.41
CA LEU A 70 -7.27 0.04 4.46
C LEU A 70 -5.80 -0.39 4.49
N VAL A 71 -5.09 -0.03 5.56
CA VAL A 71 -3.66 -0.35 5.75
C VAL A 71 -3.49 -1.26 6.97
N SER A 72 -2.91 -2.44 6.74
CA SER A 72 -2.58 -3.38 7.82
C SER A 72 -1.52 -2.79 8.75
N VAL A 73 -1.68 -2.99 10.06
CA VAL A 73 -0.71 -2.58 11.09
C VAL A 73 0.69 -3.13 10.82
N TYR A 74 0.81 -4.35 10.30
CA TYR A 74 2.10 -4.99 9.97
C TYR A 74 2.79 -4.40 8.74
N GLN A 75 2.09 -3.57 7.96
CA GLN A 75 2.66 -2.90 6.79
C GLN A 75 3.35 -1.58 7.17
N LYS A 76 3.29 -1.15 8.44
CA LYS A 76 4.11 -0.03 8.92
C LYS A 76 5.58 -0.41 8.76
N ALA A 77 6.36 0.47 8.14
CA ALA A 77 7.77 0.24 7.88
C ALA A 77 8.47 -0.13 9.19
N ALA A 78 9.14 -1.29 9.21
CA ALA A 78 10.00 -1.64 10.32
C ALA A 78 11.13 -0.61 10.40
N PHE A 79 11.43 -0.14 11.61
CA PHE A 79 12.62 0.66 11.85
C PHE A 79 13.84 -0.13 11.40
N LYS A 80 14.78 0.52 10.71
CA LYS A 80 15.92 -0.16 10.10
C LYS A 80 16.78 -0.76 11.20
N LEU A 81 16.79 -2.09 11.29
CA LEU A 81 17.42 -2.84 12.38
C LEU A 81 18.95 -2.68 12.40
N GLU A 82 19.57 -2.27 11.29
CA GLU A 82 21.00 -1.97 11.20
C GLU A 82 21.45 -0.95 12.26
N PHE A 83 20.62 0.05 12.56
CA PHE A 83 20.90 1.05 13.59
C PHE A 83 20.79 0.48 15.01
N ILE A 84 19.86 -0.45 15.24
CA ILE A 84 19.59 -1.02 16.57
C ILE A 84 20.62 -2.10 16.92
N ASN A 85 21.04 -2.91 15.94
CA ASN A 85 21.90 -4.07 16.17
C ASN A 85 23.39 -3.73 16.25
N GLN A 86 23.80 -2.52 15.89
CA GLN A 86 25.22 -2.12 15.86
C GLN A 86 25.65 -1.33 17.10
N GLU A 87 24.73 -0.92 17.97
CA GLU A 87 25.04 -0.06 19.11
C GLU A 87 24.52 -0.63 20.43
N ASN A 88 25.36 -0.58 21.47
CA ASN A 88 24.94 -0.80 22.85
C ASN A 88 24.57 0.56 23.46
N PHE A 89 23.28 0.77 23.72
CA PHE A 89 22.78 1.98 24.37
C PHE A 89 22.97 1.88 25.88
N ARG A 90 23.56 2.92 26.49
CA ARG A 90 23.82 2.95 27.94
C ARG A 90 22.61 3.43 28.73
N SER A 91 21.69 4.15 28.09
CA SER A 91 20.47 4.67 28.71
C SER A 91 19.30 4.79 27.72
N LEU A 92 18.07 4.87 28.26
CA LEU A 92 16.88 5.16 27.46
C LEU A 92 16.95 6.54 26.79
N GLU A 93 17.53 7.53 27.45
CA GLU A 93 17.67 8.88 26.92
C GLU A 93 18.58 8.89 25.68
N GLU A 94 19.72 8.19 25.73
CA GLU A 94 20.62 8.02 24.60
C GLU A 94 19.92 7.37 23.39
N LEU A 95 19.16 6.29 23.63
CA LEU A 95 18.36 5.64 22.61
C LEU A 95 17.33 6.61 21.99
N THR A 96 16.64 7.39 22.82
CA THR A 96 15.64 8.35 22.33
C THR A 96 16.25 9.48 21.50
N LEU A 97 17.43 9.95 21.86
CA LEU A 97 18.14 10.99 21.11
C LEU A 97 18.56 10.46 19.75
N LYS A 98 19.27 9.33 19.72
CA LYS A 98 19.75 8.75 18.46
C LYS A 98 18.62 8.31 17.53
N THR A 99 17.50 7.81 18.08
CA THR A 99 16.32 7.48 17.25
C THR A 99 15.68 8.74 16.65
N LYS A 100 15.61 9.86 17.37
CA LYS A 100 15.17 11.14 16.81
C LYS A 100 16.10 11.61 15.69
N ASP A 101 17.41 11.54 15.89
CA ASP A 101 18.40 11.92 14.89
C ASP A 101 18.28 11.07 13.62
N TYR A 102 18.11 9.75 13.78
CA TYR A 102 17.88 8.84 12.67
C TYR A 102 16.61 9.19 11.88
N VAL A 103 15.49 9.43 12.58
CA VAL A 103 14.22 9.80 11.93
C VAL A 103 14.36 11.13 11.19
N HIS A 104 15.06 12.11 11.78
CA HIS A 104 15.33 13.39 11.14
C HIS A 104 16.17 13.23 9.87
N TRP A 105 17.28 12.49 9.94
CA TRP A 105 18.11 12.18 8.78
C TRP A 105 17.32 11.45 7.67
N TRP A 106 16.53 10.44 8.03
CA TRP A 106 15.73 9.68 7.07
C TRP A 106 14.72 10.55 6.32
N ASN A 107 14.09 11.49 7.02
CA ASN A 107 13.05 12.36 6.46
C ASN A 107 13.62 13.54 5.66
N HIS A 108 14.73 14.14 6.12
CA HIS A 108 15.24 15.42 5.61
C HIS A 108 16.57 15.34 4.84
N HIS A 109 17.35 14.27 4.98
CA HIS A 109 18.70 14.19 4.39
C HIS A 109 18.85 13.02 3.42
N ARG A 110 18.11 11.93 3.62
CA ARG A 110 18.23 10.72 2.79
C ARG A 110 17.64 10.92 1.39
N ILE A 111 18.51 11.00 0.39
CA ILE A 111 18.15 10.93 -1.04
C ILE A 111 18.11 9.48 -1.53
N HIS A 112 17.15 9.15 -2.40
CA HIS A 112 16.99 7.79 -2.93
C HIS A 112 16.50 7.82 -4.37
N SER A 113 16.98 6.90 -5.22
CA SER A 113 16.62 6.84 -6.65
C SER A 113 15.12 6.70 -6.88
N THR A 114 14.42 5.89 -6.08
CA THR A 114 12.95 5.75 -6.10
C THR A 114 12.19 7.04 -5.77
N LEU A 115 12.87 8.03 -5.18
CA LEU A 115 12.32 9.35 -4.88
C LEU A 115 12.82 10.42 -5.87
N ASN A 116 13.33 10.03 -7.05
CA ASN A 116 13.98 10.94 -8.00
C ASN A 116 15.11 11.74 -7.35
N TYR A 117 15.88 11.10 -6.47
CA TYR A 117 16.96 11.74 -5.72
C TYR A 117 16.52 12.91 -4.82
N GLN A 118 15.23 12.97 -4.47
CA GLN A 118 14.70 13.89 -3.46
C GLN A 118 14.56 13.21 -2.10
N THR A 119 14.47 14.01 -1.05
CA THR A 119 14.21 13.53 0.30
C THR A 119 12.72 13.18 0.47
N PRO A 120 12.36 12.27 1.39
CA PRO A 120 10.96 11.92 1.63
C PRO A 120 10.06 13.11 1.96
N MET A 121 10.56 14.06 2.76
CA MET A 121 9.80 15.27 3.11
C MET A 121 9.61 16.21 1.92
N THR A 122 10.67 16.42 1.12
CA THR A 122 10.56 17.22 -0.11
C THR A 122 9.51 16.65 -1.06
N LYS A 123 9.49 15.32 -1.24
CA LYS A 123 8.49 14.66 -2.10
C LYS A 123 7.06 14.77 -1.56
N ARG A 124 6.88 14.77 -0.23
CA ARG A 124 5.56 14.96 0.40
C ARG A 124 5.03 16.38 0.27
N ALA A 125 5.89 17.40 0.22
CA ALA A 125 5.49 18.79 0.09
C ALA A 125 5.05 19.18 -1.34
N ILE A 126 5.34 18.34 -2.33
CA ILE A 126 5.05 18.58 -3.76
C ILE A 126 3.72 17.90 -4.20
N VAL A 127 3.16 17.03 -3.36
CA VAL A 127 1.88 16.32 -3.58
C VAL A 127 0.79 16.97 -2.77
#